data_AF-A0A919XZ71-F1
#
_entry.id   AF-A0A919XZ71-F1
#
_cell.length_a   1.000
_cell.length_b   1.000
_cell.length_c   1.000
_cell.angle_alpha   90.00
_cell.angle_beta   90.00
_cell.angle_gamma   90.00
#
_symmetry.space_group_name_H-M   'P 1'
#
loop_
_entity.id
_entity.type
_entity.pdbx_description
1 polymer ?
#
loop_
_entity_poly.entity_id
_entity_poly.type
_entity_poly.pdbx_seq_one_letter_code
_entity_poly.pdbx_strand_id
1 'polypeptide(L)'
;MIKCHIVQDLMPNYVDGLVNPDTMKDIEQHLQVCESCRALHDKLSAPLADPPPADMEELDYLKKVRKRTSKKWIAGGIFLLLIFSLLTYFLAIGSLVDEEDLTYTTSIEGGEWRIHLQLTNGKSLLVRTEPIYDTPGANGIRRVIGIRLKPYQLVPSPLLEKGNDSFMFGGTMSSFAQRAYKVELQMADRTIEFTSDQFVE
;
A
#
# COMPACT_ATOMS: atom_id res chain seq x y z
N MET A 1 34.88 20.40 73.33
CA MET A 1 35.22 19.34 72.35
C MET A 1 34.05 18.38 72.26
N ILE A 2 33.49 18.17 71.07
CA ILE A 2 32.33 17.32 70.83
C ILE A 2 32.63 15.84 71.07
N LYS A 3 31.60 15.06 71.45
CA LYS A 3 31.73 13.64 71.78
C LYS A 3 31.85 12.79 70.51
N CYS A 4 32.69 11.75 70.52
CA CYS A 4 32.98 10.95 69.33
C CYS A 4 31.74 10.34 68.65
N HIS A 5 30.76 9.85 69.42
CA HIS A 5 29.54 9.26 68.83
C HIS A 5 28.75 10.29 68.00
N ILE A 6 28.72 11.56 68.44
CA ILE A 6 28.06 12.64 67.70
C ILE A 6 28.78 12.91 66.38
N VAL A 7 30.12 12.87 66.38
CA VAL A 7 30.93 13.04 65.16
C VAL A 7 30.72 11.90 64.18
N GLN A 8 30.60 10.66 64.68
CA GLN A 8 30.36 9.49 63.84
C GLN A 8 28.98 9.53 63.18
N ASP A 9 27.94 9.92 63.93
CA ASP A 9 26.57 10.03 63.40
C ASP A 9 26.45 11.15 62.35
N LEU A 10 27.20 12.24 62.52
CA LEU A 10 27.21 13.37 61.59
C LEU A 10 28.21 13.19 60.42
N MET A 11 29.04 12.15 60.45
CA MET A 11 30.11 11.94 59.46
C MET A 11 29.60 11.82 58.01
N PRO A 12 28.51 11.08 57.71
CA PRO A 12 27.99 11.00 56.34
C PRO A 12 27.56 12.37 55.82
N ASN A 13 26.82 13.13 56.65
CA ASN A 13 26.38 14.48 56.31
C ASN A 13 27.55 15.45 56.14
N TYR A 14 28.64 15.27 56.90
CA TYR A 14 29.86 16.06 56.75
C TYR A 14 30.57 15.77 55.42
N VAL A 15 30.69 14.50 55.02
CA VAL A 15 31.29 14.09 53.72
C VAL A 15 30.44 14.60 52.54
N ASP A 16 29.11 14.61 52.69
CA ASP A 16 28.18 15.14 51.70
C ASP A 16 28.07 16.69 51.71
N GLY A 17 28.78 17.38 52.63
CA GLY A 17 28.78 18.84 52.72
C GLY A 17 27.47 19.46 53.25
N LEU A 18 26.66 18.69 53.98
CA LEU A 18 25.31 19.05 54.45
C LEU A 18 25.27 19.54 55.91
N VAL A 19 26.42 19.81 56.52
CA VAL A 19 26.52 20.38 57.87
C VAL A 19 26.68 21.91 57.82
N ASN A 20 26.22 22.60 58.86
CA ASN A 20 26.41 24.06 58.95
C ASN A 20 27.87 24.41 59.31
N PRO A 21 28.30 25.68 59.11
CA PRO A 21 29.70 26.09 59.31
C PRO A 21 30.22 25.91 60.74
N ASP A 22 29.35 26.13 61.74
CA ASP A 22 29.73 25.99 63.15
C ASP A 22 30.01 24.51 63.50
N THR A 23 29.16 23.60 63.03
CA THR A 23 29.31 22.14 63.22
C THR A 23 30.50 21.60 62.42
N MET A 24 30.75 22.15 61.23
CA MET A 24 31.90 21.81 60.40
C MET A 24 33.21 22.07 61.16
N LYS A 25 33.35 23.26 61.76
CA LYS A 25 34.54 23.64 62.55
C LYS A 25 34.74 22.75 63.78
N ASP A 26 33.66 22.40 64.47
CA ASP A 26 33.72 21.50 65.63
C ASP A 26 34.17 20.08 65.25
N ILE A 27 33.73 19.57 64.08
CA ILE A 27 34.13 18.28 63.52
C ILE A 27 35.60 18.30 63.08
N GLU A 28 36.05 19.35 62.38
CA GLU A 28 37.44 19.52 61.97
C GLU A 28 38.39 19.51 63.18
N GLN A 29 38.05 20.25 64.24
CA GLN A 29 38.84 20.28 65.46
C GLN A 29 38.90 18.89 66.13
N HIS A 30 37.81 18.12 66.07
CA HIS A 30 37.77 16.76 66.61
C HIS A 30 38.61 15.78 65.78
N LEU A 31 38.57 15.87 64.45
CA LEU A 31 39.36 15.03 63.54
C LEU A 31 40.87 15.22 63.71
N GLN A 32 41.32 16.39 64.16
CA GLN A 32 42.75 16.65 64.45
C GLN A 32 43.29 15.80 65.60
N VAL A 33 42.46 15.44 66.57
CA VAL A 33 42.87 14.78 67.81
C VAL A 33 42.31 13.36 67.98
N CYS A 34 41.33 12.95 67.17
CA CYS A 34 40.72 11.63 67.24
C CYS A 34 41.01 10.78 65.99
N GLU A 35 41.86 9.76 66.15
CA GLU A 35 42.26 8.85 65.07
C GLU A 35 41.10 7.98 64.56
N SER A 36 40.21 7.55 65.45
CA SER A 36 39.07 6.69 65.08
C SER A 36 38.07 7.39 64.17
N CYS A 37 37.79 8.68 64.42
CA CYS A 37 36.92 9.48 63.56
C CYS A 37 37.58 9.81 62.22
N ARG A 38 38.90 9.97 62.18
CA ARG A 38 39.66 10.17 60.94
C ARG A 38 39.60 8.93 60.03
N ALA A 39 39.80 7.75 60.60
CA ALA A 39 39.67 6.50 59.85
C ALA A 39 38.25 6.27 59.29
N LEU A 40 37.22 6.77 59.98
CA LEU A 40 35.84 6.70 59.48
C LEU A 40 35.60 7.68 58.32
N HIS A 41 36.09 8.91 58.43
CA HIS A 41 36.05 9.90 57.37
C HIS A 41 36.68 9.36 56.08
N ASP A 42 37.89 8.80 56.18
CA ASP A 42 38.64 8.32 55.00
C ASP A 42 37.92 7.17 54.30
N LYS A 43 37.26 6.27 55.05
CA LYS A 43 36.44 5.18 54.49
C LYS A 43 35.22 5.69 53.71
N LEU A 44 34.59 6.76 54.18
CA LEU A 44 33.38 7.32 53.57
C LEU A 44 33.70 8.27 52.42
N SER A 45 34.84 8.95 52.46
CA SER A 45 35.33 9.83 51.39
C SER A 45 35.95 9.09 50.19
N ALA A 46 36.08 7.76 50.29
CA ALA A 46 36.59 6.94 49.20
C ALA A 46 35.63 6.99 48.00
N PRO A 47 36.10 7.27 46.77
CA PRO A 47 35.26 7.27 45.58
C PRO A 47 34.55 5.92 45.42
N LEU A 48 33.23 5.95 45.30
CA LEU A 48 32.46 4.78 44.89
C LEU A 48 32.96 4.36 43.50
N ALA A 49 33.46 3.13 43.37
CA ALA A 49 33.85 2.59 42.09
C ALA A 49 32.65 2.62 41.14
N ASP A 50 32.84 3.13 39.92
CA ASP A 50 31.79 3.17 38.91
C ASP A 50 31.19 1.77 38.69
N PRO A 51 29.85 1.65 38.55
CA PRO A 51 29.25 0.38 38.21
C PRO A 51 29.83 -0.14 36.88
N PRO A 52 30.08 -1.46 36.75
CA PRO A 52 30.60 -2.03 35.52
C PRO A 52 29.65 -1.69 34.35
N PRO A 53 30.19 -1.44 33.15
CA PRO A 53 29.38 -1.07 31.99
C PRO A 53 28.37 -2.20 31.70
N ALA A 54 27.08 -1.86 31.70
CA ALA A 54 26.02 -2.79 31.36
C ALA A 54 26.27 -3.42 29.99
N ASP A 55 26.21 -4.75 29.94
CA ASP A 55 26.52 -5.58 28.78
C ASP A 55 25.73 -5.14 27.53
N MET A 56 26.42 -4.51 26.58
CA MET A 56 25.87 -4.09 25.29
C MET A 56 25.57 -5.27 24.34
N GLU A 57 25.97 -6.50 24.70
CA GLU A 57 25.76 -7.70 23.87
C GLU A 57 24.31 -8.19 23.85
N GLU A 58 23.55 -8.07 24.96
CA GLU A 58 22.17 -8.58 25.03
C GLU A 58 21.20 -7.80 24.13
N LEU A 59 21.49 -6.52 23.86
CA LEU A 59 20.67 -5.68 22.99
C LEU A 59 20.82 -6.02 21.50
N ASP A 60 21.95 -6.62 21.09
CA ASP A 60 22.19 -6.95 19.68
C ASP A 60 21.48 -8.25 19.26
N TYR A 61 21.30 -9.20 20.19
CA TYR A 61 20.60 -10.45 19.93
C TYR A 61 19.11 -10.24 19.63
N LEU A 62 18.44 -9.38 20.40
CA LEU A 62 17.03 -9.04 20.20
C LEU A 62 16.80 -8.28 18.88
N LYS A 63 17.73 -7.38 18.50
CA LYS A 63 17.70 -6.69 17.20
C LYS A 63 17.86 -7.67 16.04
N LYS A 64 18.76 -8.65 16.17
CA LYS A 64 19.05 -9.64 15.13
C LYS A 64 17.87 -10.57 14.87
N VAL A 65 17.18 -11.03 15.92
CA VAL A 65 15.97 -11.85 15.80
C VAL A 65 14.83 -11.04 15.17
N ARG A 66 14.56 -9.82 15.66
CA ARG A 66 13.51 -8.95 15.09
C ARG A 66 13.74 -8.70 13.61
N LYS A 67 14.97 -8.38 13.18
CA LYS A 67 15.30 -8.11 11.77
C LYS A 67 15.14 -9.34 10.86
N ARG A 68 15.36 -10.56 11.38
CA ARG A 68 15.19 -11.82 10.62
C ARG A 68 13.72 -12.16 10.40
N THR A 69 12.87 -11.95 11.41
CA THR A 69 11.43 -12.18 11.30
C THR A 69 10.76 -11.08 10.47
N SER A 70 11.15 -9.81 10.64
CA SER A 70 10.64 -8.69 9.85
C SER A 70 10.88 -8.87 8.35
N LYS A 71 12.04 -9.39 7.93
CA LYS A 71 12.32 -9.69 6.52
C LYS A 71 11.35 -10.73 5.93
N LYS A 72 10.95 -11.74 6.71
CA LYS A 72 9.96 -12.74 6.27
C LYS A 72 8.56 -12.15 6.13
N TRP A 73 8.14 -11.31 7.08
CA TRP A 73 6.85 -10.60 7.00
C TRP A 73 6.82 -9.59 5.85
N ILE A 74 7.92 -8.87 5.60
CA ILE A 74 8.03 -7.95 4.46
C ILE A 74 7.97 -8.72 3.14
N ALA A 75 8.72 -9.81 3.00
CA ALA A 75 8.68 -10.66 1.81
C ALA A 75 7.29 -11.26 1.59
N GLY A 76 6.63 -11.74 2.66
CA GLY A 76 5.26 -12.24 2.60
C GLY A 76 4.24 -11.16 2.24
N GLY A 77 4.39 -9.95 2.77
CA GLY A 77 3.55 -8.80 2.42
C GLY A 77 3.69 -8.39 0.96
N ILE A 78 4.92 -8.33 0.44
CA ILE A 78 5.18 -8.07 -0.99
C ILE A 78 4.55 -9.17 -1.84
N PHE A 79 4.73 -10.44 -1.47
CA PHE A 79 4.15 -11.57 -2.20
C PHE A 79 2.62 -11.52 -2.23
N LEU A 80 1.98 -11.21 -1.10
CA LEU A 80 0.53 -11.04 -1.03
C LEU A 80 0.05 -9.87 -1.90
N LEU A 81 0.76 -8.74 -1.88
CA LEU A 81 0.45 -7.59 -2.74
C LEU A 81 0.59 -7.93 -4.23
N LEU A 82 1.62 -8.70 -4.61
CA LEU A 82 1.80 -9.16 -5.99
C LEU A 82 0.65 -10.09 -6.42
N ILE A 83 0.26 -11.05 -5.58
CA ILE A 83 -0.89 -11.93 -5.86
C ILE A 83 -2.17 -11.11 -6.00
N PHE A 84 -2.42 -10.18 -5.08
CA PHE A 84 -3.61 -9.33 -5.13
C PHE A 84 -3.64 -8.48 -6.41
N SER A 85 -2.49 -7.88 -6.78
CA SER A 85 -2.35 -7.13 -8.04
C SER A 85 -2.57 -8.00 -9.28
N LEU A 86 -2.13 -9.26 -9.25
CA LEU A 86 -2.33 -10.19 -10.35
C LEU A 86 -3.82 -10.57 -10.47
N LEU A 87 -4.46 -10.90 -9.35
CA LEU A 87 -5.88 -11.23 -9.29
C LEU A 87 -6.75 -10.08 -9.78
N THR A 88 -6.48 -8.83 -9.34
CA THR A 88 -7.24 -7.66 -9.83
C THR A 88 -7.02 -7.43 -11.31
N TYR A 89 -5.81 -7.62 -11.83
CA TYR A 89 -5.54 -7.50 -13.28
C TYR A 89 -6.35 -8.51 -14.11
N PHE A 90 -6.32 -9.79 -13.73
CA PHE A 90 -7.04 -10.85 -14.45
C PHE A 90 -8.57 -10.73 -14.33
N LEU A 91 -9.08 -10.24 -13.20
CA LEU A 91 -10.53 -10.10 -12.97
C LEU A 91 -11.11 -8.78 -13.51
N ALA A 92 -10.34 -7.69 -13.60
CA ALA A 92 -10.88 -6.37 -13.95
C ALA A 92 -10.52 -5.91 -15.37
N ILE A 93 -9.36 -6.31 -15.91
CA ILE A 93 -8.87 -5.80 -17.19
C ILE A 93 -9.05 -6.84 -18.30
N GLY A 94 -8.76 -8.11 -18.03
CA GLY A 94 -8.86 -9.18 -19.01
C GLY A 94 -7.87 -9.05 -20.17
N SER A 95 -8.05 -9.87 -21.21
CA SER A 95 -7.35 -9.76 -22.50
C SER A 95 -8.37 -9.49 -23.61
N LEU A 96 -7.93 -8.91 -24.74
CA LEU A 96 -8.80 -8.83 -25.91
C LEU A 96 -9.27 -10.23 -26.32
N VAL A 97 -10.47 -10.29 -26.88
CA VAL A 97 -11.07 -11.53 -27.39
C VAL A 97 -10.58 -11.78 -28.81
N ASP A 98 -10.22 -13.02 -29.11
CA ASP A 98 -9.88 -13.53 -30.44
C ASP A 98 -11.16 -13.87 -31.24
N GLU A 99 -11.13 -13.83 -32.57
CA GLU A 99 -12.32 -14.06 -33.41
C GLU A 99 -12.94 -15.45 -33.19
N GLU A 100 -12.11 -16.47 -32.91
CA GLU A 100 -12.57 -17.85 -32.65
C GLU A 100 -13.43 -18.01 -31.38
N ASP A 101 -13.22 -17.13 -30.41
CA ASP A 101 -13.88 -17.16 -29.10
C ASP A 101 -15.14 -16.29 -29.05
N LEU A 102 -15.47 -15.57 -30.14
CA LEU A 102 -16.54 -14.58 -30.20
C LEU A 102 -17.57 -14.90 -31.29
N THR A 103 -18.81 -15.14 -30.87
CA THR A 103 -19.96 -15.14 -31.79
C THR A 103 -20.62 -13.77 -31.78
N TYR A 104 -20.91 -13.22 -32.95
CA TYR A 104 -21.72 -12.01 -33.06
C TYR A 104 -22.90 -12.19 -34.00
N THR A 105 -24.05 -11.63 -33.64
CA THR A 105 -25.23 -11.56 -34.50
C THR A 105 -25.71 -10.12 -34.62
N THR A 106 -26.11 -9.73 -35.82
CA THR A 106 -26.69 -8.40 -36.08
C THR A 106 -28.14 -8.55 -36.47
N SER A 107 -29.03 -7.77 -35.85
CA SER A 107 -30.45 -7.73 -36.21
C SER A 107 -30.95 -6.30 -36.35
N ILE A 108 -31.98 -6.14 -37.17
CA ILE A 108 -32.69 -4.88 -37.35
C ILE A 108 -34.14 -5.13 -36.94
N GLU A 109 -34.55 -4.53 -35.82
CA GLU A 109 -35.91 -4.65 -35.30
C GLU A 109 -36.48 -3.26 -35.02
N GLY A 110 -37.64 -2.94 -35.61
CA GLY A 110 -38.32 -1.67 -35.36
C GLY A 110 -37.54 -0.42 -35.78
N GLY A 111 -36.62 -0.54 -36.73
CA GLY A 111 -35.74 0.56 -37.14
C GLY A 111 -34.57 0.82 -36.18
N GLU A 112 -34.28 -0.11 -35.28
CA GLU A 112 -33.05 -0.14 -34.47
C GLU A 112 -32.12 -1.24 -34.97
N TRP A 113 -30.86 -0.87 -35.21
CA TRP A 113 -29.81 -1.85 -35.45
C TRP A 113 -29.21 -2.29 -34.11
N ARG A 114 -29.06 -3.60 -33.92
CA ARG A 114 -28.47 -4.21 -32.72
C ARG A 114 -27.42 -5.24 -33.11
N ILE A 115 -26.33 -5.27 -32.35
CA ILE A 115 -25.30 -6.30 -32.37
C ILE A 115 -25.25 -7.00 -31.01
N HIS A 116 -25.45 -8.32 -31.03
CA HIS A 116 -25.29 -9.21 -29.88
C HIS A 116 -23.94 -9.90 -29.99
N LEU A 117 -23.10 -9.74 -28.97
CA LEU A 117 -21.82 -10.41 -28.84
C LEU A 117 -21.95 -11.48 -27.77
N GLN A 118 -21.38 -12.65 -27.99
CA GLN A 118 -21.38 -13.75 -27.02
C GLN A 118 -20.07 -14.54 -27.08
N LEU A 119 -19.50 -14.83 -25.91
CA LEU A 119 -18.33 -15.68 -25.79
C LEU A 119 -18.70 -17.16 -25.84
N THR A 120 -17.88 -17.96 -26.53
CA THR A 120 -18.05 -19.41 -26.65
C THR A 120 -17.17 -20.18 -25.66
N ASN A 121 -16.17 -19.51 -25.07
CA ASN A 121 -15.14 -20.12 -24.22
C ASN A 121 -15.50 -20.18 -22.72
N GLY A 122 -16.73 -19.81 -22.34
CA GLY A 122 -17.21 -19.84 -20.95
C GLY A 122 -16.58 -18.80 -20.01
N LYS A 123 -15.87 -17.80 -20.55
CA LYS A 123 -15.34 -16.65 -19.81
C LYS A 123 -16.39 -15.52 -19.71
N SER A 124 -16.08 -14.49 -18.92
CA SER A 124 -16.89 -13.28 -18.86
C SER A 124 -16.47 -12.28 -19.93
N LEU A 125 -17.43 -11.58 -20.51
CA LEU A 125 -17.27 -10.57 -21.55
C LEU A 125 -17.40 -9.16 -20.96
N LEU A 126 -16.39 -8.32 -21.21
CA LEU A 126 -16.44 -6.87 -20.98
C LEU A 126 -16.22 -6.16 -22.30
N VAL A 127 -17.15 -5.33 -22.73
CA VAL A 127 -16.98 -4.54 -23.94
C VAL A 127 -16.67 -3.09 -23.57
N ARG A 128 -15.51 -2.60 -24.01
CA ARG A 128 -15.16 -1.18 -23.92
C ARG A 128 -15.60 -0.47 -25.18
N THR A 129 -16.33 0.63 -25.02
CA THR A 129 -16.79 1.49 -26.12
C THR A 129 -15.92 2.75 -26.21
N GLU A 130 -15.26 2.95 -27.34
CA GLU A 130 -14.41 4.12 -27.60
C GLU A 130 -15.01 4.95 -28.75
N PRO A 131 -15.15 6.28 -28.61
CA PRO A 131 -15.62 7.11 -29.72
C PRO A 131 -14.55 7.23 -30.81
N ILE A 132 -14.98 7.15 -32.07
CA ILE A 132 -14.16 7.41 -33.25
C ILE A 132 -14.40 8.85 -33.67
N TYR A 133 -13.33 9.62 -33.88
CA TYR A 133 -13.39 11.03 -34.25
C TYR A 133 -12.92 11.25 -35.69
N ASP A 134 -13.57 12.18 -36.39
CA ASP A 134 -13.10 12.65 -37.69
C ASP A 134 -11.86 13.57 -37.54
N THR A 135 -11.22 13.82 -38.67
CA THR A 135 -10.28 14.91 -38.87
C THR A 135 -10.83 16.23 -38.30
N PRO A 136 -9.99 17.04 -37.63
CA PRO A 136 -10.42 18.33 -37.10
C PRO A 136 -10.94 19.22 -38.22
N GLY A 137 -12.16 19.73 -38.09
CA GLY A 137 -12.69 20.72 -39.02
C GLY A 137 -11.97 22.06 -38.91
N ALA A 138 -12.31 23.02 -39.77
CA ALA A 138 -11.74 24.37 -39.79
C ALA A 138 -11.81 25.10 -38.42
N ASN A 139 -12.76 24.72 -37.56
CA ASN A 139 -12.98 25.31 -36.24
C ASN A 139 -12.24 24.53 -35.12
N GLY A 140 -11.41 23.53 -35.45
CA GLY A 140 -10.69 22.67 -34.51
C GLY A 140 -11.54 21.61 -33.79
N ILE A 141 -12.87 21.65 -33.94
CA ILE A 141 -13.80 20.70 -33.32
C ILE A 141 -13.75 19.36 -34.07
N ARG A 142 -13.49 18.28 -33.33
CA ARG A 142 -13.59 16.90 -33.82
C ARG A 142 -14.99 16.36 -33.55
N ARG A 143 -15.64 15.84 -34.58
CA ARG A 143 -16.97 15.22 -34.47
C ARG A 143 -16.82 13.71 -34.28
N VAL A 144 -17.72 13.11 -33.50
CA VAL A 144 -17.79 11.66 -33.37
C VAL A 144 -18.43 11.10 -34.64
N ILE A 145 -17.71 10.22 -35.33
CA ILE A 145 -18.10 9.55 -36.58
C ILE A 145 -18.31 8.04 -36.39
N GLY A 146 -18.27 7.55 -35.16
CA GLY A 146 -18.49 6.14 -34.90
C GLY A 146 -18.16 5.74 -33.47
N ILE A 147 -18.39 4.47 -33.17
CA ILE A 147 -17.99 3.84 -31.91
C ILE A 147 -17.20 2.57 -32.23
N ARG A 148 -16.10 2.39 -31.52
CA ARG A 148 -15.30 1.17 -31.53
C ARG A 148 -15.65 0.32 -30.31
N LEU A 149 -16.09 -0.91 -30.54
CA LEU A 149 -16.34 -1.93 -29.55
C LEU A 149 -15.08 -2.79 -29.41
N LYS A 150 -14.51 -2.84 -28.22
CA LYS A 150 -13.38 -3.72 -27.87
C LYS A 150 -13.84 -4.76 -26.85
N PRO A 151 -14.14 -5.99 -27.27
CA PRO A 151 -14.46 -7.08 -26.35
C PRO A 151 -13.20 -7.58 -25.64
N TYR A 152 -13.28 -7.68 -24.32
CA TYR A 152 -12.28 -8.27 -23.44
C TYR A 152 -12.87 -9.50 -22.74
N GLN A 153 -12.09 -10.58 -22.71
CA GLN A 153 -12.40 -11.78 -21.97
C GLN A 153 -11.74 -11.72 -20.58
N LEU A 154 -12.52 -12.05 -19.55
CA LEU A 154 -12.09 -12.04 -18.16
C LEU A 154 -12.34 -13.41 -17.53
N VAL A 155 -11.47 -13.76 -16.57
CA VAL A 155 -11.72 -14.94 -15.74
C VAL A 155 -13.03 -14.72 -14.98
N PRO A 156 -14.00 -15.65 -15.05
CA PRO A 156 -15.28 -15.47 -14.39
C PRO A 156 -15.06 -15.33 -12.89
N SER A 157 -15.52 -14.21 -12.34
CA SER A 157 -15.40 -13.94 -10.92
C SER A 157 -16.32 -14.89 -10.14
N PRO A 158 -15.82 -15.63 -9.13
CA PRO A 158 -16.68 -16.43 -8.27
C PRO A 158 -17.61 -15.58 -7.38
N LEU A 159 -17.36 -14.27 -7.30
CA LEU A 159 -18.12 -13.33 -6.47
C LEU A 159 -19.26 -12.63 -7.24
N LEU A 160 -19.24 -12.63 -8.57
CA LEU A 160 -20.26 -11.99 -9.40
C LEU A 160 -21.14 -13.06 -10.05
N GLU A 161 -22.39 -12.73 -10.31
CA GLU A 161 -23.34 -13.66 -10.93
C GLU A 161 -22.78 -14.25 -12.24
N LYS A 162 -22.94 -15.56 -12.40
CA LYS A 162 -22.70 -16.27 -13.66
C LYS A 162 -23.70 -15.73 -14.69
N GLY A 163 -23.22 -15.20 -15.81
CA GLY A 163 -24.09 -14.79 -16.92
C GLY A 163 -23.60 -13.61 -17.77
N ASN A 164 -22.46 -13.00 -17.44
CA ASN A 164 -21.94 -11.86 -18.22
C ASN A 164 -21.08 -12.32 -19.40
N ASP A 165 -21.48 -13.33 -20.17
CA ASP A 165 -20.77 -13.81 -21.37
C ASP A 165 -21.27 -13.14 -22.66
N SER A 166 -22.36 -12.35 -22.57
CA SER A 166 -22.99 -11.65 -23.68
C SER A 166 -23.05 -10.14 -23.48
N PHE A 167 -23.04 -9.40 -24.58
CA PHE A 167 -23.15 -7.94 -24.60
C PHE A 167 -23.97 -7.48 -25.78
N MET A 168 -24.86 -6.51 -25.53
CA MET A 168 -25.72 -5.91 -26.54
C MET A 168 -25.38 -4.45 -26.76
N PHE A 169 -25.18 -4.08 -28.02
CA PHE A 169 -25.03 -2.69 -28.44
C PHE A 169 -25.95 -2.39 -29.61
N GLY A 170 -26.51 -1.20 -29.66
CA GLY A 170 -27.41 -0.84 -30.74
C GLY A 170 -27.93 0.58 -30.62
N GLY A 171 -28.66 1.00 -31.65
CA GLY A 171 -29.30 2.31 -31.68
C GLY A 171 -30.20 2.48 -32.90
N THR A 172 -30.88 3.62 -32.97
CA THR A 172 -31.83 3.92 -34.04
C THR A 172 -31.12 4.13 -35.38
N MET A 173 -31.63 3.49 -36.43
CA MET A 173 -31.07 3.57 -37.78
C MET A 173 -31.05 4.99 -38.33
N SER A 174 -31.98 5.85 -37.94
CA SER A 174 -31.96 7.28 -38.29
C SER A 174 -30.70 7.99 -37.79
N SER A 175 -30.17 7.59 -36.63
CA SER A 175 -28.90 8.11 -36.09
C SER A 175 -27.69 7.58 -36.86
N PHE A 176 -27.77 6.34 -37.36
CA PHE A 176 -26.73 5.69 -38.16
C PHE A 176 -26.68 6.19 -39.60
N ALA A 177 -27.82 6.49 -40.22
CA ALA A 177 -27.92 6.86 -41.63
C ALA A 177 -27.68 8.36 -41.90
N GLN A 178 -27.88 9.24 -40.90
CA GLN A 178 -27.74 10.70 -41.07
C GLN A 178 -26.28 11.20 -41.10
N ARG A 179 -25.34 10.36 -40.68
CA ARG A 179 -23.91 10.67 -40.56
C ARG A 179 -23.21 9.45 -41.11
N ALA A 180 -22.04 9.56 -41.74
CA ALA A 180 -21.23 8.40 -42.11
C ALA A 180 -20.71 7.71 -40.82
N TYR A 181 -21.63 7.15 -40.06
CA TYR A 181 -21.44 6.65 -38.72
C TYR A 181 -21.09 5.17 -38.83
N LYS A 182 -19.94 4.80 -38.29
CA LYS A 182 -19.45 3.43 -38.33
C LYS A 182 -19.33 2.82 -36.95
N VAL A 183 -19.52 1.51 -36.88
CA VAL A 183 -19.23 0.71 -35.69
C VAL A 183 -18.06 -0.19 -36.02
N GLU A 184 -16.97 -0.10 -35.25
CA GLU A 184 -15.81 -0.97 -35.42
C GLU A 184 -15.79 -1.99 -34.29
N LEU A 185 -15.91 -3.28 -34.58
CA LEU A 185 -15.62 -4.35 -33.63
C LEU A 185 -14.14 -4.70 -33.72
N GLN A 186 -13.35 -4.28 -32.74
CA GLN A 186 -11.91 -4.53 -32.67
C GLN A 186 -11.60 -5.72 -31.75
N MET A 187 -11.30 -6.86 -32.35
CA MET A 187 -10.82 -8.10 -31.71
C MET A 187 -9.27 -8.11 -31.68
N ALA A 188 -8.68 -9.13 -31.05
CA ALA A 188 -7.22 -9.24 -30.91
C ALA A 188 -6.50 -9.41 -32.26
N ASP A 189 -7.13 -10.14 -33.16
CA ASP A 189 -6.63 -10.60 -34.46
C ASP A 189 -7.17 -9.76 -35.63
N ARG A 190 -8.39 -9.24 -35.51
CA ARG A 190 -9.09 -8.55 -36.60
C ARG A 190 -9.96 -7.40 -36.12
N THR A 191 -10.17 -6.42 -36.99
CA THR A 191 -11.21 -5.39 -36.81
C THR A 191 -12.27 -5.55 -37.90
N ILE A 192 -13.54 -5.58 -37.52
CA ILE A 192 -14.70 -5.63 -38.41
C ILE A 192 -15.38 -4.27 -38.37
N GLU A 193 -15.57 -3.66 -39.54
CA GLU A 193 -16.28 -2.38 -39.66
C GLU A 193 -17.71 -2.63 -40.14
N PHE A 194 -18.67 -2.06 -39.44
CA PHE A 194 -20.09 -2.07 -39.79
C PHE A 194 -20.52 -0.65 -40.14
N THR A 195 -20.99 -0.47 -41.38
CA THR A 195 -21.33 0.82 -41.96
C THR A 195 -22.79 0.87 -42.38
N SER A 196 -23.34 2.08 -42.48
CA SER A 196 -24.76 2.32 -42.76
C SER A 196 -25.30 1.62 -44.02
N ASP A 197 -24.44 1.43 -45.02
CA ASP A 197 -24.72 0.75 -46.29
C ASP A 197 -24.87 -0.77 -46.16
N GLN A 198 -24.24 -1.39 -45.16
CA GLN A 198 -24.42 -2.82 -44.86
C GLN A 198 -25.69 -3.10 -44.02
N PHE A 199 -26.37 -2.05 -43.55
CA PHE A 199 -27.57 -2.17 -42.72
C PHE A 199 -28.88 -1.98 -43.52
N VAL A 200 -28.81 -1.83 -44.84
CA VAL A 200 -29.99 -1.66 -45.71
C VAL A 200 -30.17 -2.92 -46.55
N GLU A 201 -30.86 -3.92 -46.00
CA GLU A 201 -31.59 -4.93 -46.79
C GLU A 201 -33.09 -4.68 -46.67
#